data_AF-A0A7W4I3J2-F1
#
_entry.id   AF-A0A7W4I3J2-F1
#
_cell.length_a   1.000
_cell.length_b   1.000
_cell.length_c   1.000
_cell.angle_alpha   90.00
_cell.angle_beta   90.00
_cell.angle_gamma   90.00
#
_symmetry.space_group_name_H-M   'P 1'
#
loop_
_entity.id
_entity.type
_entity.pdbx_description
1 polymer ?
#
loop_
_entity_poly.entity_id
_entity_poly.type
_entity_poly.pdbx_seq_one_letter_code
_entity_poly.pdbx_strand_id
1 'polypeptide(L)'
;MTHLLGAGDVAAVNRIIPSHDWEIPVWLVLAACAGVIEELAFRGLLQRQIAYLSGRTWIGVVAQAAIFGAAHLYQGPVLAAQITVLGLLFGAAAAVRGSLVPGMFAHVLEDALSGLVNLG
;
A
#
# COMPACT_ATOMS: atom_id res chain seq x y z
N MET A 1 -22.35 11.44 16.09
CA MET A 1 -20.98 11.76 15.67
C MET A 1 -20.47 10.72 14.66
N THR A 2 -21.18 10.50 13.56
CA THR A 2 -20.85 9.50 12.52
C THR A 2 -20.72 10.11 11.12
N HIS A 3 -20.70 11.44 11.03
CA HIS A 3 -20.77 12.17 9.76
C HIS A 3 -19.52 12.97 9.39
N LEU A 4 -18.42 12.89 10.13
CA LEU A 4 -17.33 13.85 9.91
C LEU A 4 -16.28 13.46 8.86
N LEU A 5 -15.94 12.19 8.60
CA LEU A 5 -14.95 11.83 7.55
C LEU A 5 -15.08 10.35 7.17
N GLY A 6 -15.84 9.96 6.14
CA GLY A 6 -15.75 8.55 5.70
C GLY A 6 -16.83 7.99 4.77
N ALA A 7 -18.01 8.60 4.65
CA ALA A 7 -19.08 8.03 3.82
C ALA A 7 -18.78 8.08 2.30
N GLY A 8 -18.02 9.09 1.86
CA GLY A 8 -17.54 9.20 0.47
C GLY A 8 -16.31 8.32 0.18
N ASP A 9 -15.48 8.11 1.19
CA ASP A 9 -14.17 7.43 1.07
C ASP A 9 -14.35 5.91 0.86
N VAL A 10 -15.28 5.29 1.59
CA VAL A 10 -15.65 3.87 1.38
C VAL A 10 -16.37 3.64 0.05
N ALA A 11 -17.11 4.64 -0.45
CA ALA A 11 -17.85 4.51 -1.70
C ALA A 11 -16.94 4.50 -2.93
N ALA A 12 -15.76 5.12 -2.87
CA ALA A 12 -14.79 5.09 -3.96
C ALA A 12 -14.10 3.72 -4.06
N VAL A 13 -13.67 3.16 -2.92
CA VAL A 13 -13.05 1.82 -2.86
C VAL A 13 -14.04 0.74 -3.28
N ASN A 14 -15.31 0.84 -2.84
CA ASN A 14 -16.36 -0.12 -3.20
C ASN A 14 -16.69 -0.18 -4.70
N ARG A 15 -16.28 0.81 -5.52
CA ARG A 15 -16.50 0.79 -6.97
C ARG A 15 -15.44 0.02 -7.75
N ILE A 16 -14.31 -0.30 -7.13
CA ILE A 16 -13.15 -0.91 -7.80
C ILE A 16 -12.90 -2.35 -7.33
N ILE A 17 -13.49 -2.76 -6.20
CA ILE A 17 -13.49 -4.14 -5.73
C ILE A 17 -14.31 -4.99 -6.72
N PRO A 18 -13.83 -6.20 -7.10
CA PRO A 18 -14.58 -7.08 -7.97
C PRO A 18 -15.95 -7.39 -7.36
N SER A 19 -16.99 -7.38 -8.21
CA SER A 19 -18.38 -7.63 -7.84
C SER A 19 -18.96 -8.90 -8.47
N HIS A 20 -18.27 -9.43 -9.48
CA HIS A 20 -18.62 -10.64 -10.19
C HIS A 20 -17.38 -11.52 -10.42
N ASP A 21 -17.56 -12.83 -10.52
CA ASP A 21 -16.45 -13.80 -10.65
C ASP A 21 -15.55 -13.56 -11.86
N TRP A 22 -16.08 -12.98 -12.93
CA TRP A 22 -15.32 -12.67 -14.15
C TRP A 22 -14.37 -11.47 -13.99
N GLU A 23 -14.55 -10.65 -12.95
CA GLU A 23 -13.68 -9.50 -12.62
C GLU A 23 -12.42 -9.96 -11.85
N ILE A 24 -12.45 -11.16 -11.26
CA ILE A 24 -11.36 -11.72 -10.44
C ILE A 24 -10.02 -11.77 -11.17
N PRO A 25 -9.91 -12.25 -12.42
CA PRO A 25 -8.61 -12.29 -13.11
C PRO A 25 -8.02 -10.89 -13.32
N VAL A 26 -8.86 -9.90 -13.61
CA VAL A 26 -8.42 -8.51 -13.77
C VAL A 26 -7.97 -7.94 -12.44
N TRP A 27 -8.71 -8.21 -11.37
CA TRP A 27 -8.33 -7.82 -10.02
C TRP A 27 -6.96 -8.39 -9.61
N LEU A 28 -6.71 -9.68 -9.85
CA LEU A 28 -5.44 -10.31 -9.52
C LEU A 28 -4.25 -9.70 -10.29
N VAL A 29 -4.46 -9.34 -11.55
CA VAL A 29 -3.44 -8.65 -12.34
C VAL A 29 -3.20 -7.24 -11.80
N LEU A 30 -4.25 -6.51 -11.44
CA LEU A 30 -4.13 -5.18 -10.84
C LEU A 30 -3.41 -5.23 -9.50
N ALA A 31 -3.75 -6.17 -8.62
CA ALA A 31 -3.07 -6.41 -7.35
C ALA A 31 -1.59 -6.75 -7.57
N ALA A 32 -1.27 -7.58 -8.57
CA ALA A 32 0.11 -7.89 -8.93
C ALA A 32 0.88 -6.65 -9.40
N CYS A 33 0.27 -5.83 -10.26
CA CYS A 33 0.86 -4.58 -10.73
C CYS A 33 1.06 -3.58 -9.59
N ALA A 34 0.06 -3.36 -8.75
CA ALA A 34 0.10 -2.46 -7.61
C ALA A 34 1.21 -2.88 -6.64
N GLY A 35 1.16 -4.10 -6.11
CA GLY A 35 2.16 -4.58 -5.15
C GLY A 35 3.59 -4.56 -5.68
N VAL A 36 3.83 -4.80 -6.98
CA VAL A 36 5.18 -4.71 -7.55
C VAL A 36 5.62 -3.26 -7.77
N ILE A 37 4.78 -2.44 -8.42
CA ILE A 37 5.14 -1.07 -8.81
C ILE A 37 5.29 -0.19 -7.57
N GLU A 38 4.40 -0.33 -6.59
CA GLU A 38 4.46 0.46 -5.36
C GLU A 38 5.69 0.11 -4.52
N GLU A 39 6.05 -1.17 -4.41
CA GLU A 39 7.29 -1.55 -3.73
C GLU A 39 8.53 -0.98 -4.42
N LEU A 40 8.57 -1.02 -5.77
CA LEU A 40 9.66 -0.40 -6.53
C LEU A 40 9.72 1.12 -6.33
N ALA A 41 8.58 1.80 -6.42
CA ALA A 41 8.51 3.26 -6.31
C ALA A 41 8.84 3.74 -4.89
N PHE A 42 8.21 3.16 -3.86
CA PHE A 42 8.31 3.66 -2.49
C PHE A 42 9.53 3.10 -1.76
N ARG A 43 9.78 1.79 -1.80
CA ARG A 43 10.88 1.15 -1.05
C ARG A 43 12.15 1.04 -1.90
N GLY A 44 12.01 0.87 -3.21
CA GLY A 44 13.13 0.81 -4.15
C GLY A 44 13.73 2.18 -4.46
N LEU A 45 12.90 3.15 -4.84
CA LEU A 45 13.36 4.47 -5.24
C LEU A 45 13.28 5.48 -4.10
N LEU A 46 12.08 5.84 -3.64
CA LEU A 46 11.86 6.96 -2.71
C LEU A 46 12.62 6.77 -1.38
N GLN A 47 12.46 5.61 -0.74
CA GLN A 47 13.16 5.26 0.50
C GLN A 47 14.67 5.39 0.35
N ARG A 48 15.24 4.82 -0.72
CA ARG A 48 16.68 4.81 -0.95
C ARG A 48 17.22 6.21 -1.23
N GLN A 49 16.49 7.00 -2.02
CA GLN A 49 16.90 8.38 -2.32
C GLN A 49 16.86 9.26 -1.09
N ILE A 50 15.80 9.19 -0.28
CA ILE A 50 15.72 9.97 0.97
C ILE A 50 16.79 9.49 1.96
N ALA A 51 17.02 8.19 2.08
CA ALA A 51 18.10 7.65 2.92
C ALA A 51 19.48 8.16 2.48
N TYR A 52 19.73 8.19 1.16
CA TYR A 52 20.97 8.71 0.59
C TYR A 52 21.15 10.21 0.87
N LEU A 53 20.13 11.02 0.59
CA LEU A 53 20.17 12.49 0.77
C LEU A 53 20.26 12.92 2.24
N SER A 54 19.62 12.18 3.14
CA SER A 54 19.64 12.47 4.58
C SER A 54 20.82 11.84 5.32
N GLY A 55 21.52 10.90 4.70
CA GLY A 55 22.56 10.09 5.34
C GLY A 55 22.05 9.11 6.41
N ARG A 56 20.72 8.92 6.55
CA ARG A 56 20.13 8.08 7.60
C ARG A 56 19.01 7.22 7.05
N THR A 57 19.21 5.90 7.05
CA THR A 57 18.24 4.91 6.53
C THR A 57 16.84 5.04 7.16
N TRP A 58 16.77 5.27 8.48
CA TRP A 58 15.48 5.36 9.16
C TRP A 58 14.65 6.58 8.71
N ILE A 59 15.29 7.68 8.28
CA ILE A 59 14.58 8.84 7.71
C ILE A 59 13.92 8.43 6.40
N GLY A 60 14.65 7.70 5.56
CA GLY A 60 14.09 7.13 4.33
C GLY A 60 12.87 6.25 4.59
N VAL A 61 12.95 5.36 5.58
CA VAL A 61 11.85 4.46 5.97
C VAL A 61 10.63 5.22 6.48
N VAL A 62 10.81 6.23 7.33
CA VAL A 62 9.70 7.01 7.89
C VAL A 62 9.07 7.90 6.83
N ALA A 63 9.88 8.60 6.04
CA ALA A 63 9.39 9.55 5.06
C ALA A 63 8.64 8.87 3.91
N GLN A 64 9.17 7.78 3.35
CA GLN A 64 8.45 7.02 2.31
C GLN A 64 7.10 6.49 2.82
N ALA A 65 7.05 6.02 4.07
CA ALA A 65 5.82 5.46 4.64
C ALA A 65 4.76 6.53 4.86
N ALA A 66 5.16 7.71 5.33
CA ALA A 66 4.27 8.85 5.48
C ALA A 66 3.70 9.31 4.13
N ILE A 67 4.54 9.38 3.09
CA ILE A 67 4.10 9.75 1.73
C ILE A 67 3.17 8.66 1.15
N PHE A 68 3.50 7.39 1.36
CA PHE A 68 2.68 6.26 0.93
C PHE A 68 1.29 6.30 1.58
N GLY A 69 1.22 6.48 2.89
CA GLY A 69 -0.04 6.65 3.61
C GLY A 69 -0.84 7.88 3.17
N ALA A 70 -0.16 9.00 2.94
CA ALA A 70 -0.80 10.22 2.44
C ALA A 70 -1.43 10.01 1.04
N ALA A 71 -0.77 9.26 0.16
CA ALA A 71 -1.31 8.89 -1.15
C ALA A 71 -2.59 8.04 -1.07
N HIS A 72 -2.85 7.42 0.08
CA HIS A 72 -4.01 6.57 0.36
C HIS A 72 -5.12 7.26 1.18
N LEU A 73 -4.99 8.57 1.47
CA LEU A 73 -6.01 9.30 2.24
C LEU A 73 -7.40 9.28 1.61
N TYR A 74 -7.51 9.06 0.29
CA TYR A 74 -8.79 8.92 -0.43
C TYR A 74 -9.60 7.69 0.02
N GLN A 75 -8.97 6.71 0.67
CA GLN A 75 -9.63 5.53 1.23
C GLN A 75 -10.12 5.77 2.68
N GLY A 76 -9.92 6.98 3.19
CA GLY A 76 -10.30 7.39 4.54
C GLY A 76 -9.12 7.38 5.51
N PRO A 77 -9.18 8.21 6.58
CA PRO A 77 -8.03 8.45 7.46
C PRO A 77 -7.61 7.21 8.26
N VAL A 78 -8.55 6.32 8.60
CA VAL A 78 -8.26 5.10 9.35
C VAL A 78 -7.46 4.12 8.51
N LEU A 79 -7.90 3.85 7.28
CA LEU A 79 -7.22 2.92 6.39
C LEU A 79 -5.85 3.49 5.95
N ALA A 80 -5.77 4.79 5.64
CA ALA A 80 -4.51 5.46 5.38
C ALA A 80 -3.50 5.34 6.54
N ALA A 81 -3.96 5.39 7.79
CA ALA A 81 -3.09 5.18 8.95
C ALA A 81 -2.59 3.73 9.04
N GLN A 82 -3.45 2.73 8.76
CA GLN A 82 -3.05 1.32 8.69
C GLN A 82 -2.02 1.07 7.58
N ILE A 83 -2.27 1.64 6.39
CA ILE A 83 -1.37 1.60 5.24
C ILE A 83 -0.03 2.26 5.57
N THR A 84 -0.02 3.36 6.32
CA THR A 84 1.23 3.99 6.79
C THR A 84 2.03 3.05 7.69
N VAL A 85 1.37 2.32 8.59
CA VAL A 85 2.03 1.35 9.48
C VAL A 85 2.61 0.18 8.68
N LEU A 86 1.86 -0.39 7.72
CA LEU A 86 2.38 -1.38 6.78
C LEU A 86 3.55 -0.81 5.96
N GLY A 87 3.43 0.45 5.55
CA GLY A 87 4.47 1.33 5.02
C GLY A 87 5.79 1.20 5.75
N LEU A 88 5.76 1.46 7.05
CA LEU A 88 6.91 1.40 7.95
C LEU A 88 7.47 -0.02 8.07
N LEU A 89 6.60 -1.02 8.24
CA LEU A 89 7.02 -2.41 8.40
C LEU A 89 7.73 -2.94 7.14
N PHE A 90 7.16 -2.70 5.97
CA PHE A 90 7.74 -3.14 4.70
C PHE A 90 9.01 -2.36 4.38
N GLY A 91 9.04 -1.06 4.66
CA GLY A 91 10.24 -0.23 4.50
C GLY A 91 11.39 -0.68 5.40
N ALA A 92 11.10 -0.98 6.68
CA ALA A 92 12.08 -1.51 7.62
C ALA A 92 12.57 -2.90 7.19
N ALA A 93 11.66 -3.79 6.78
CA ALA A 93 12.00 -5.11 6.27
C ALA A 93 12.90 -5.04 5.02
N ALA A 94 12.59 -4.15 4.08
CA ALA A 94 13.40 -3.91 2.88
C ALA A 94 14.80 -3.38 3.24
N ALA A 95 14.89 -2.47 4.23
CA ALA A 95 16.16 -1.94 4.72
C ALA A 95 17.04 -3.02 5.38
N VAL A 96 16.44 -3.94 6.14
CA VAL A 96 17.15 -5.05 6.81
C VAL A 96 17.54 -6.15 5.84
N ARG A 97 16.64 -6.54 4.91
CA ARG A 97 16.88 -7.66 3.99
C ARG A 97 17.69 -7.27 2.75
N GLY A 98 17.70 -5.99 2.38
CA GLY A 98 18.30 -5.54 1.12
C GLY A 98 17.57 -6.01 -0.14
N SER A 99 16.38 -6.61 0.00
CA SER A 99 15.58 -7.16 -1.10
C SER A 99 14.12 -6.72 -0.97
N LEU A 100 13.50 -6.38 -2.10
CA LEU A 100 12.10 -6.00 -2.20
C LEU A 100 11.19 -7.19 -2.49
N VAL A 101 11.73 -8.30 -2.97
CA VAL A 101 10.94 -9.45 -3.46
C VAL A 101 9.97 -9.99 -2.40
N PRO A 102 10.36 -10.18 -1.12
CA PRO A 102 9.40 -10.61 -0.09
C PRO A 102 8.29 -9.58 0.16
N GLY A 103 8.61 -8.29 0.08
CA GLY A 103 7.64 -7.20 0.20
C GLY A 103 6.65 -7.20 -0.94
N MET A 104 7.12 -7.39 -2.19
CA MET A 104 6.26 -7.49 -3.37
C MET A 104 5.26 -8.64 -3.23
N PHE A 105 5.71 -9.83 -2.87
CA PHE A 105 4.80 -10.97 -2.68
C PHE A 105 3.78 -10.71 -1.57
N ALA A 106 4.20 -10.14 -0.43
CA ALA A 106 3.30 -9.82 0.67
C ALA A 106 2.26 -8.77 0.27
N HIS A 107 2.67 -7.74 -0.46
CA HIS A 107 1.81 -6.64 -0.92
C HIS A 107 0.78 -7.14 -1.94
N VAL A 108 1.24 -7.87 -2.98
CA VAL A 108 0.35 -8.46 -3.98
C VAL A 108 -0.68 -9.38 -3.33
N LEU A 109 -0.26 -10.17 -2.33
CA LEU A 109 -1.17 -11.06 -1.62
C LEU A 109 -2.20 -10.28 -0.79
N GLU A 110 -1.79 -9.21 -0.12
CA GLU A 110 -2.67 -8.37 0.69
C GLU A 110 -3.73 -7.68 -0.19
N ASP A 111 -3.32 -7.06 -1.30
CA ASP A 111 -4.23 -6.46 -2.29
C ASP A 111 -5.20 -7.49 -2.87
N ALA A 112 -4.68 -8.66 -3.27
CA ALA A 112 -5.50 -9.72 -3.83
C ALA A 112 -6.57 -10.21 -2.84
N LEU A 113 -6.17 -10.50 -1.59
CA LEU A 113 -7.08 -10.97 -0.55
C LEU A 113 -8.08 -9.89 -0.14
N SER A 114 -7.65 -8.64 -0.05
CA SER A 114 -8.51 -7.51 0.31
C SER A 114 -9.71 -7.39 -0.65
N GLY A 115 -9.51 -7.54 -1.97
CA GLY A 115 -10.62 -7.55 -2.92
C GLY A 115 -11.47 -8.82 -2.89
N LEU A 116 -10.85 -9.99 -2.68
CA LEU A 116 -11.57 -11.27 -2.71
C LEU A 116 -12.43 -11.53 -1.49
N VAL A 117 -12.01 -11.08 -0.29
CA VAL A 117 -12.77 -11.27 0.96
C VAL A 117 -14.10 -10.50 0.93
N ASN A 118 -14.21 -9.49 0.08
CA ASN A 118 -15.42 -8.67 -0.08
C ASN A 118 -16.42 -9.21 -1.13
N LEU A 119 -16.12 -10.34 -1.78
CA LEU A 119 -17.03 -11.04 -2.71
C LEU A 119 -18.03 -11.98 -2.01
N GLY A 120 -17.98 -12.10 -0.67
CA GLY A 120 -18.79 -13.01 0.15
C GLY A 120 -19.91 -12.34 0.94
#